data_AF-A0A0F9ICK9-F1
#
_entry.id   AF-A0A0F9ICK9-F1
#
_cell.length_a   1.000
_cell.length_b   1.000
_cell.length_c   1.000
_cell.angle_alpha   90.00
_cell.angle_beta   90.00
_cell.angle_gamma   90.00
#
_symmetry.space_group_name_H-M   'P 1'
#
loop_
_entity.id
_entity.type
_entity.pdbx_description
1 polymer ?
#
loop_
_entity_poly.entity_id
_entity_poly.type
_entity_poly.pdbx_seq_one_letter_code
_entity_poly.pdbx_strand_id
1 'polypeptide(L)'
;MNFFDVIIAIISIAIGYALGGILQAYIFGKLKGIDIREEGTKNAGTSNVFKVLGPPYAIPTALYDTLKGLLAILIAYFLGNDFIIMQICGLMAIVGLFFHFT
;
A
#
# COMPACT_ATOMS: atom_id res chain seq x y z
N MET A 1 -1.25 -7.80 27.23
CA MET A 1 -2.06 -8.33 26.11
C MET A 1 -2.52 -9.72 26.46
N ASN A 2 -3.83 -9.92 26.41
CA ASN A 2 -4.39 -11.27 26.44
C ASN A 2 -4.18 -11.93 25.05
N PHE A 3 -4.55 -13.21 24.93
CA PHE A 3 -4.41 -13.96 23.68
C PHE A 3 -5.17 -13.33 22.49
N PHE A 4 -6.34 -12.75 22.75
CA PHE A 4 -7.18 -12.12 21.72
C PHE A 4 -6.53 -10.83 21.17
N ASP A 5 -5.95 -10.00 22.05
CA ASP A 5 -5.23 -8.79 21.64
C ASP A 5 -4.05 -9.12 20.70
N VAL A 6 -3.35 -10.23 20.96
CA VAL A 6 -2.23 -10.68 20.12
C VAL A 6 -2.72 -11.07 18.73
N ILE A 7 -3.85 -11.79 18.63
CA ILE A 7 -4.44 -12.15 17.35
C ILE A 7 -4.83 -10.91 16.56
N ILE A 8 -5.49 -9.94 17.21
CA ILE A 8 -5.87 -8.68 16.55
C ILE A 8 -4.64 -7.93 16.04
N ALA A 9 -3.56 -7.86 16.83
CA ALA A 9 -2.33 -7.22 16.41
C ALA A 9 -1.74 -7.87 15.16
N ILE A 10 -1.65 -9.20 15.13
CA ILE A 10 -1.12 -9.94 13.97
C ILE A 10 -1.99 -9.69 12.73
N ILE A 11 -3.31 -9.75 12.86
CA ILE A 11 -4.24 -9.48 11.75
C ILE A 11 -4.06 -8.05 11.24
N SER A 12 -3.95 -7.08 12.14
CA SER A 12 -3.81 -5.66 11.79
C SER A 12 -2.50 -5.39 11.04
N ILE A 13 -1.40 -6.00 11.49
CA ILE A 13 -0.09 -5.92 10.84
C ILE A 13 -0.16 -6.54 9.44
N ALA A 14 -0.79 -7.71 9.31
CA ALA A 14 -0.98 -8.37 8.02
C ALA A 14 -1.83 -7.53 7.04
N ILE A 15 -2.89 -6.88 7.54
CA ILE A 15 -3.70 -5.94 6.75
C ILE A 15 -2.86 -4.75 6.29
N GLY A 16 -2.05 -4.16 7.18
CA GLY A 16 -1.15 -3.06 6.82
C GLY A 16 -0.22 -3.44 5.67
N TYR A 17 0.41 -4.61 5.77
CA TYR A 17 1.28 -5.13 4.70
C TYR A 17 0.52 -5.38 3.39
N ALA A 18 -0.64 -6.03 3.45
CA ALA A 18 -1.45 -6.32 2.28
C ALA A 18 -1.93 -5.04 1.57
N LEU A 19 -2.36 -4.02 2.32
CA LEU A 19 -2.73 -2.71 1.77
C LEU A 19 -1.55 -2.03 1.06
N GLY A 20 -0.36 -2.15 1.64
CA GLY A 20 0.90 -1.69 1.04
C GLY A 20 1.17 -2.32 -0.32
N GLY A 21 0.96 -3.63 -0.43
CA GLY A 21 1.20 -4.44 -1.63
C GLY A 21 0.21 -4.23 -2.78
N ILE A 22 -0.85 -3.43 -2.58
CA ILE A 22 -1.74 -3.02 -3.66
C ILE A 22 -1.08 -1.87 -4.43
N LEU A 23 -0.60 -2.16 -5.64
CA LEU A 23 0.00 -1.15 -6.52
C LEU A 23 -1.02 -0.58 -7.48
N GLN A 24 -1.46 0.65 -7.21
CA GLN A 24 -2.34 1.38 -8.13
C GLN A 24 -1.71 1.59 -9.50
N ALA A 25 -0.39 1.76 -9.55
CA ALA A 25 0.36 1.82 -10.80
C ALA A 25 0.12 0.60 -11.68
N TYR A 26 0.15 -0.60 -11.10
CA TYR A 26 -0.11 -1.85 -11.80
C TYR A 26 -1.56 -1.95 -12.26
N ILE A 27 -2.51 -1.56 -11.40
CA ILE A 27 -3.95 -1.54 -11.74
C ILE A 27 -4.21 -0.61 -12.93
N PHE A 28 -3.69 0.61 -12.90
CA PHE A 28 -3.85 1.57 -14.01
C PHE A 28 -3.15 1.13 -15.29
N GLY A 29 -1.96 0.52 -15.19
CA GLY A 29 -1.30 -0.11 -16.34
C GLY A 29 -2.19 -1.17 -16.98
N LYS A 30 -2.71 -2.10 -16.17
CA LYS A 30 -3.58 -3.18 -16.64
C LYS A 30 -4.87 -2.68 -17.25
N LEU A 31 -5.48 -1.62 -16.69
CA LEU A 31 -6.65 -0.94 -17.27
C LEU A 31 -6.35 -0.31 -18.64
N LYS A 32 -5.08 -0.01 -18.92
CA LYS A 32 -4.59 0.50 -20.21
C LYS A 32 -4.01 -0.59 -21.12
N GLY A 33 -4.11 -1.85 -20.71
CA GLY A 33 -3.64 -3.00 -21.50
C GLY A 33 -2.11 -3.14 -21.54
N ILE A 34 -1.38 -2.48 -20.63
CA ILE A 34 0.08 -2.55 -20.56
C ILE A 34 0.51 -3.03 -19.17
N ASP A 35 1.68 -3.65 -19.06
CA ASP A 35 2.34 -3.80 -17.76
C ASP A 35 3.25 -2.59 -17.51
N ILE A 36 2.92 -1.79 -16.49
CA ILE A 36 3.71 -0.61 -16.12
C ILE A 36 5.16 -0.97 -15.73
N ARG A 37 5.44 -2.23 -15.39
CA ARG A 37 6.77 -2.72 -15.02
C ARG A 37 7.63 -3.08 -16.22
N GLU A 38 7.01 -3.27 -17.38
CA GLU A 38 7.73 -3.50 -18.63
C GLU A 38 8.00 -2.18 -19.38
N GLU A 39 7.24 -1.14 -19.04
CA GLU A 39 7.26 0.16 -19.68
C GLU A 39 8.08 1.23 -18.93
N GLY A 40 8.56 2.23 -19.66
CA GLY A 40 9.24 3.41 -19.10
C GLY A 40 10.49 3.06 -18.29
N THR A 41 10.52 3.44 -17.01
CA THR A 41 11.63 3.14 -16.09
C THR A 41 11.57 1.73 -15.50
N LYS A 42 10.57 0.92 -15.89
CA LYS A 42 10.36 -0.46 -15.40
C LYS A 42 10.14 -0.57 -13.88
N ASN A 43 9.73 0.53 -13.26
CA ASN A 43 9.39 0.58 -11.84
C ASN A 43 7.89 0.75 -11.69
N ALA A 44 7.28 0.08 -10.72
CA ALA A 44 5.85 0.18 -10.46
C ALA A 44 5.47 1.40 -9.60
N GLY A 45 6.31 2.45 -9.61
CA GLY A 45 6.09 3.67 -8.82
C GLY A 45 5.35 4.77 -9.58
N THR A 46 4.81 5.73 -8.83
CA THR A 46 4.12 6.93 -9.34
C THR A 46 4.91 7.66 -10.44
N SER A 47 6.23 7.79 -10.31
CA SER A 47 7.06 8.47 -11.31
C SER A 47 7.03 7.78 -12.68
N ASN A 48 6.92 6.45 -12.72
CA ASN A 48 6.80 5.72 -13.97
C ASN A 48 5.40 5.85 -14.56
N VAL A 49 4.37 5.79 -13.71
CA VAL A 49 2.98 6.09 -14.11
C VAL A 49 2.88 7.47 -14.73
N PHE A 50 3.55 8.47 -14.16
CA PHE A 50 3.56 9.83 -14.71
C PHE A 50 4.16 9.88 -16.12
N LYS A 51 5.26 9.16 -16.36
CA LYS A 51 5.92 9.11 -17.66
C LYS A 51 5.14 8.32 -18.72
N VAL A 52 4.57 7.20 -18.33
CA VAL A 52 3.93 6.24 -19.27
C VAL A 52 2.44 6.54 -19.48
N LEU A 53 1.70 6.82 -18.39
CA LEU A 53 0.25 7.00 -18.41
C LEU A 53 -0.17 8.47 -18.25
N GLY A 54 0.71 9.33 -17.74
CA GLY A 54 0.46 10.76 -17.58
C GLY A 54 -0.13 11.17 -16.22
N PRO A 55 -0.30 12.49 -15.99
CA PRO A 55 -0.76 13.05 -14.72
C PRO A 55 -2.10 12.50 -14.20
N PRO A 56 -3.13 12.24 -15.05
CA PRO A 56 -4.43 11.73 -14.57
C PRO A 56 -4.34 10.39 -13.83
N TYR A 57 -3.32 9.57 -14.10
CA TYR A 57 -3.09 8.30 -13.42
C TYR A 57 -2.05 8.41 -12.32
N ALA A 58 -1.05 9.30 -12.49
CA ALA A 58 0.00 9.48 -11.51
C ALA A 58 -0.48 10.14 -10.22
N ILE A 59 -1.31 11.18 -10.31
CA ILE A 59 -1.85 11.88 -9.13
C ILE A 59 -2.63 10.93 -8.20
N PRO A 60 -3.62 10.15 -8.69
CA PRO A 60 -4.32 9.20 -7.82
C PRO A 60 -3.42 8.08 -7.30
N THR A 61 -2.43 7.63 -8.09
CA THR A 61 -1.43 6.66 -7.61
C THR A 61 -0.65 7.23 -6.43
N ALA A 62 -0.13 8.45 -6.55
CA ALA A 62 0.64 9.13 -5.50
C ALA A 62 -0.19 9.32 -4.23
N LEU A 63 -1.44 9.77 -4.41
CA LEU A 63 -2.37 9.99 -3.32
C LEU A 63 -2.65 8.68 -2.58
N TYR A 64 -2.94 7.60 -3.30
CA TYR A 64 -3.15 6.29 -2.70
C TYR A 64 -1.90 5.78 -1.97
N ASP A 65 -0.72 5.86 -2.58
CA ASP A 65 0.53 5.38 -1.97
C ASP A 65 0.87 6.15 -0.68
N THR A 66 0.50 7.42 -0.60
CA THR A 66 0.65 8.23 0.61
C THR A 66 -0.42 7.89 1.66
N LEU A 67 -1.68 7.73 1.23
CA LEU A 67 -2.80 7.53 2.14
C LEU A 67 -2.91 6.10 2.69
N LYS A 68 -2.40 5.09 1.98
CA LYS A 68 -2.53 3.68 2.43
C LYS A 68 -1.85 3.41 3.77
N GLY A 69 -0.77 4.12 4.09
CA GLY A 69 -0.13 4.05 5.42
C GLY A 69 -1.03 4.62 6.52
N LEU A 70 -1.70 5.74 6.24
CA LEU A 70 -2.71 6.30 7.15
C LEU A 70 -3.91 5.36 7.31
N LEU A 71 -4.39 4.76 6.21
CA LEU A 71 -5.46 3.75 6.24
C LEU A 71 -5.08 2.55 7.11
N ALA A 72 -3.84 2.04 7.00
CA ALA A 72 -3.36 0.95 7.83
C ALA A 72 -3.37 1.31 9.33
N ILE A 73 -2.96 2.53 9.68
CA ILE A 73 -3.00 3.06 11.05
C ILE A 73 -4.45 3.19 11.55
N LEU A 74 -5.35 3.75 10.73
CA LEU A 74 -6.76 3.92 11.08
C LEU A 74 -7.47 2.59 11.29
N ILE A 75 -7.20 1.60 10.44
CA ILE A 75 -7.75 0.25 10.61
C ILE A 75 -7.25 -0.36 11.92
N ALA A 76 -5.94 -0.26 12.22
CA ALA A 76 -5.40 -0.74 13.48
C ALA A 76 -6.04 -0.03 14.69
N TYR A 77 -6.29 1.28 14.60
CA TYR A 77 -6.98 2.06 15.62
C TYR A 77 -8.41 1.56 15.89
N PHE A 78 -9.21 1.38 14.83
CA PHE A 78 -10.59 0.90 14.96
C PHE A 78 -10.68 -0.55 15.47
N LEU A 79 -9.62 -1.34 15.26
CA LEU A 79 -9.48 -2.68 15.83
C LEU A 79 -9.01 -2.68 17.30
N GLY A 80 -8.75 -1.51 17.88
CA GLY A 80 -8.38 -1.37 19.30
C GLY A 80 -6.92 -1.65 19.60
N ASN A 81 -6.04 -1.58 18.59
CA ASN A 81 -4.61 -1.78 18.80
C ASN A 81 -3.99 -0.60 19.55
N ASP A 82 -2.89 -0.87 20.26
CA ASP A 82 -2.10 0.17 20.90
C ASP A 82 -1.32 1.02 19.89
N PHE A 83 -0.74 2.11 20.40
CA PHE A 83 0.01 3.08 19.61
C PHE A 83 1.23 2.47 18.88
N ILE A 84 1.86 1.44 19.45
CA ILE A 84 3.04 0.81 18.86
C ILE A 84 2.62 -0.06 17.67
N ILE A 85 1.60 -0.90 17.85
CA ILE A 85 1.07 -1.76 16.79
C ILE A 85 0.50 -0.92 15.64
N MET A 86 -0.18 0.19 15.94
CA MET A 86 -0.65 1.13 14.93
C MET A 86 0.49 1.63 14.03
N GLN A 87 1.60 2.06 14.63
CA GLN A 87 2.78 2.50 13.87
C GLN A 87 3.40 1.36 13.05
N ILE A 88 3.48 0.15 13.61
CA ILE A 88 3.96 -1.03 12.90
C ILE A 88 3.08 -1.32 11.68
N CYS A 89 1.75 -1.19 11.78
CA CYS A 89 0.85 -1.36 10.63
C CYS A 89 1.13 -0.33 9.53
N GLY A 90 1.39 0.93 9.89
CA GLY A 90 1.80 1.98 8.95
C GLY A 90 3.14 1.66 8.27
N LEU A 91 4.13 1.21 9.03
CA LEU A 91 5.42 0.75 8.50
C LEU A 91 5.25 -0.45 7.58
N MET A 92 4.39 -1.40 7.93
CA MET A 92 4.11 -2.55 7.08
C MET A 92 3.47 -2.17 5.76
N ALA A 93 2.65 -1.12 5.71
CA ALA A 93 2.14 -0.59 4.44
C ALA A 93 3.26 -0.02 3.55
N ILE A 94 4.32 0.54 4.14
CA ILE A 94 5.52 0.95 3.40
C ILE A 94 6.30 -0.29 2.93
N VAL A 95 6.50 -1.28 3.79
CA VAL A 95 7.19 -2.53 3.43
C VAL A 95 6.44 -3.24 2.29
N GLY A 96 5.11 -3.29 2.35
CA GLY A 96 4.27 -3.86 1.29
C GLY A 96 4.37 -3.12 -0.02
N LEU A 97 4.56 -1.79 0.00
CA LEU A 97 4.79 -1.00 -1.21
C LEU A 97 6.09 -1.42 -1.93
N PHE A 98 7.15 -1.74 -1.18
CA PHE A 98 8.43 -2.18 -1.76
C PHE A 98 8.44 -3.67 -2.12
N PHE A 99 7.90 -4.51 -1.24
CA PHE A 99 7.86 -5.96 -1.39
C PHE A 99 6.43 -6.40 -1.69
N HIS A 100 5.98 -6.06 -2.88
CA HIS A 100 4.63 -6.33 -3.33
C HIS A 100 4.48 -7.72 -3.96
N PHE A 101 3.29 -8.31 -3.80
CA PHE A 101 2.93 -9.61 -4.36
C PHE A 101 2.30 -9.55 -5.76
N THR A 102 1.90 -8.35 -6.17
CA THR A 102 1.36 -8.10 -7.52
C THR A 102 2.48 -8.08 -8.52
#